data_AF-A0A2N5TUR2-F1
#
_entry.id   AF-A0A2N5TUR2-F1
#
_cell.length_a   1.000
_cell.length_b   1.000
_cell.length_c   1.000
_cell.angle_alpha   90.00
_cell.angle_beta   90.00
_cell.angle_gamma   90.00
#
_symmetry.space_group_name_H-M   'P 1'
#
loop_
_entity.id
_entity.type
_entity.pdbx_description
1 polymer ?
#
loop_
_entity_poly.entity_id
_entity_poly.type
_entity_poly.pdbx_seq_one_letter_code
_entity_poly.pdbx_strand_id
1 'polypeptide(L)'
;MKGFMSPDGQNYLSDVSEFAKVLNFFTIMAYDVYGSSFSKLAGPNSPLYSTCSEPTKKYSVAQTIKQWTSTGIPSRQLLLGIPSYGYAYTLLSSKITPSHLSGQPGVTSLLFQPHANTVPESGKTAGQAGGTDACGNPNVAGGQWLFKELSETGKLSNNQQKGLNGYRRIYDNCTHTAGVTINNTLVGSNNKKR
;
A
#
# COMPACT_ATOMS: atom_id res chain seq x y z
N MET A 1 4.96 -10.41 2.99
CA MET A 1 6.35 -10.02 3.31
C MET A 1 7.14 -11.29 3.46
N LYS A 2 8.39 -11.31 2.98
CA LYS A 2 9.29 -12.45 3.18
C LYS A 2 10.18 -12.12 4.40
N GLY A 3 10.54 -13.11 5.20
CA GLY A 3 11.26 -12.93 6.47
C GLY A 3 12.73 -12.51 6.26
N PHE A 4 13.58 -12.75 7.25
CA PHE A 4 15.03 -12.60 7.05
C PHE A 4 15.55 -13.67 6.09
N MET A 5 16.43 -13.27 5.18
CA MET A 5 17.03 -14.17 4.20
C MET A 5 18.23 -14.88 4.85
N SER A 6 18.47 -16.14 4.49
CA SER A 6 19.66 -16.88 4.91
C SER A 6 20.93 -16.23 4.35
N PRO A 7 22.11 -16.47 4.98
CA PRO A 7 23.37 -15.87 4.52
C PRO A 7 23.75 -16.20 3.07
N ASP A 8 23.30 -17.33 2.54
CA ASP A 8 23.51 -17.77 1.15
C ASP A 8 22.55 -17.12 0.14
N GLY A 9 21.57 -16.34 0.61
CA GLY A 9 20.57 -15.68 -0.23
C GLY A 9 19.51 -16.60 -0.82
N GLN A 10 19.49 -17.89 -0.46
CA GLN A 10 18.64 -18.88 -1.15
C GLN A 10 17.26 -19.05 -0.50
N ASN A 11 17.17 -18.89 0.82
CA ASN A 11 15.98 -19.20 1.59
C ASN A 11 15.63 -18.09 2.59
N TYR A 12 14.42 -18.15 3.14
CA TYR A 12 14.04 -17.33 4.29
C TYR A 12 14.17 -18.15 5.56
N LEU A 13 14.68 -17.54 6.62
CA LEU A 13 14.82 -18.14 7.93
C LEU A 13 13.43 -18.49 8.48
N SER A 14 13.24 -19.77 8.80
CA SER A 14 12.02 -20.29 9.42
C SER A 14 11.98 -20.04 10.94
N ASP A 15 13.13 -19.82 11.57
CA ASP A 15 13.27 -19.44 12.97
C ASP A 15 14.25 -18.27 13.09
N VAL A 16 13.77 -17.20 13.72
CA VAL A 16 14.53 -15.97 13.99
C VAL A 16 14.43 -15.59 15.47
N SER A 17 14.08 -16.54 16.35
CA SER A 17 13.90 -16.34 17.78
C SER A 17 15.15 -15.81 18.50
N GLU A 18 16.35 -16.11 18.01
CA GLU A 18 17.60 -15.54 18.53
C GLU A 18 17.64 -14.01 18.42
N PHE A 19 17.06 -13.43 17.36
CA PHE A 19 16.95 -11.97 17.24
C PHE A 19 16.03 -11.39 18.33
N ALA A 20 14.97 -12.12 18.71
CA ALA A 20 14.05 -11.67 19.76
C ALA A 20 14.69 -11.60 21.15
N LYS A 21 15.83 -12.27 21.37
CA LYS A 21 16.60 -12.21 22.63
C LYS A 21 17.41 -10.92 22.76
N VAL A 22 17.80 -10.31 21.65
CA VAL A 22 18.69 -9.14 21.62
C VAL A 22 18.01 -7.86 21.17
N LEU A 23 16.85 -7.94 20.51
CA LEU A 23 16.07 -6.78 20.07
C LEU A 23 14.88 -6.54 21.00
N ASN A 24 14.64 -5.28 21.36
CA ASN A 24 13.42 -4.92 22.10
C ASN A 24 12.19 -4.98 21.20
N PHE A 25 12.30 -4.49 19.96
CA PHE A 25 11.18 -4.40 19.02
C PHE A 25 11.61 -4.67 17.59
N PHE A 26 10.67 -5.18 16.80
CA PHE A 26 10.74 -5.32 15.35
C PHE A 26 9.74 -4.35 14.72
N THR A 27 10.23 -3.32 14.05
CA THR A 27 9.40 -2.36 13.35
C THR A 27 8.99 -2.92 11.99
N ILE A 28 7.71 -3.27 11.84
CA ILE A 28 7.20 -3.94 10.65
C ILE A 28 6.64 -2.93 9.66
N MET A 29 7.26 -2.85 8.49
CA MET A 29 6.81 -2.02 7.37
C MET A 29 5.77 -2.77 6.53
N ALA A 30 4.56 -2.94 7.06
CA ALA A 30 3.47 -3.64 6.35
C ALA A 30 2.75 -2.75 5.31
N TYR A 31 3.50 -1.86 4.67
CA TYR A 31 3.07 -0.89 3.67
C TYR A 31 3.97 -0.96 2.42
N ASP A 32 3.75 -0.11 1.44
CA ASP A 32 4.36 -0.15 0.10
C ASP A 32 4.04 -1.45 -0.66
N VAL A 33 2.84 -1.99 -0.41
CA VAL A 33 2.39 -3.23 -1.04
C VAL A 33 2.06 -3.01 -2.52
N TYR A 34 1.41 -1.90 -2.84
CA TYR A 34 1.15 -1.46 -4.22
C TYR A 34 1.56 0.02 -4.37
N GLY A 35 2.14 0.35 -5.52
CA GLY A 35 2.55 1.70 -5.88
C GLY A 35 2.70 1.87 -7.39
N SER A 36 2.54 3.11 -7.88
CA SER A 36 2.43 3.44 -9.30
C SER A 36 3.64 3.06 -10.15
N SER A 37 4.84 3.11 -9.57
CA SER A 37 6.10 2.91 -10.30
C SER A 37 6.58 1.46 -10.33
N PHE A 38 5.95 0.56 -9.58
CA PHE A 38 6.40 -0.84 -9.41
C PHE A 38 5.29 -1.90 -9.42
N SER A 39 4.03 -1.49 -9.45
CA SER A 39 2.88 -2.40 -9.55
C SER A 39 2.27 -2.34 -10.95
N LYS A 40 1.74 -3.48 -11.42
CA LYS A 40 1.04 -3.59 -12.71
C LYS A 40 -0.39 -3.06 -12.66
N LEU A 41 -0.98 -3.06 -11.46
CA LEU A 41 -2.33 -2.57 -11.18
C LEU A 41 -2.25 -1.53 -10.08
N ALA A 42 -3.20 -0.60 -10.10
CA ALA A 42 -3.46 0.25 -8.97
C ALA A 42 -3.86 -0.62 -7.79
N GLY A 43 -3.59 -0.19 -6.56
CA GLY A 43 -3.91 -1.01 -5.41
C GLY A 43 -3.70 -0.31 -4.07
N PRO A 44 -4.09 -0.98 -2.97
CA PRO A 44 -3.95 -0.46 -1.62
C PRO A 44 -2.47 -0.42 -1.19
N ASN A 45 -2.05 0.68 -0.53
CA ASN A 45 -0.70 0.80 0.00
C ASN A 45 -0.43 -0.20 1.15
N SER A 46 -1.38 -0.35 2.08
CA SER A 46 -1.25 -1.22 3.26
C SER A 46 -2.55 -2.00 3.53
N PRO A 47 -2.92 -2.96 2.66
CA PRO A 47 -4.13 -3.76 2.85
C PRO A 47 -4.09 -4.55 4.16
N LEU A 48 -5.18 -4.52 4.93
CA LEU A 48 -5.32 -5.38 6.11
C LEU A 48 -5.39 -6.86 5.73
N TYR A 49 -6.11 -7.15 4.64
CA TYR A 49 -6.31 -8.48 4.09
C TYR A 49 -6.02 -8.53 2.58
N SER A 50 -5.54 -9.68 2.10
CA SER A 50 -5.19 -9.92 0.70
C SER A 50 -6.14 -10.91 0.00
N THR A 51 -7.38 -11.04 0.49
CA THR A 51 -8.38 -12.00 -0.01
C THR A 51 -8.79 -11.72 -1.46
N CYS A 52 -8.94 -10.45 -1.85
CA CYS A 52 -9.20 -10.01 -3.24
C CYS A 52 -7.93 -9.72 -4.06
N SER A 53 -6.74 -9.78 -3.45
CA SER A 53 -5.50 -9.56 -4.19
C SER A 53 -5.26 -10.66 -5.23
N GLU A 54 -4.42 -10.37 -6.21
CA GLU A 54 -3.93 -11.36 -7.18
C GLU A 54 -3.46 -12.65 -6.49
N PRO A 55 -3.72 -13.85 -7.04
CA PRO A 55 -3.29 -15.12 -6.46
C PRO A 55 -1.79 -15.18 -6.17
N THR A 56 -0.98 -14.56 -7.03
CA THR A 56 0.49 -14.53 -6.95
C THR A 56 1.03 -13.47 -6.00
N LYS A 57 0.21 -12.50 -5.57
CA LYS A 57 0.63 -11.38 -4.69
C LYS A 57 -0.27 -11.30 -3.47
N LYS A 58 -0.04 -12.22 -2.53
CA LYS A 58 -0.66 -12.21 -1.20
C LYS A 58 0.28 -11.50 -0.23
N TYR A 59 0.11 -10.19 -0.09
CA TYR A 59 0.80 -9.38 0.90
C TYR A 59 -0.23 -8.49 1.60
N SER A 60 -0.28 -8.59 2.93
CA SER A 60 -1.18 -7.81 3.78
C SER A 60 -0.61 -7.69 5.19
N VAL A 61 -1.17 -6.77 5.98
CA VAL A 61 -0.85 -6.63 7.41
C VAL A 61 -1.10 -7.95 8.15
N ALA A 62 -2.29 -8.54 7.99
CA ALA A 62 -2.65 -9.77 8.72
C ALA A 62 -1.71 -10.94 8.41
N GLN A 63 -1.36 -11.12 7.13
CA GLN A 63 -0.42 -12.16 6.72
C GLN A 63 1.00 -11.89 7.24
N THR A 64 1.43 -10.63 7.26
CA THR A 64 2.76 -10.25 7.73
C THR A 64 2.91 -10.53 9.24
N ILE A 65 1.91 -10.16 10.05
CA ILE A 65 1.91 -10.49 11.48
C ILE A 65 1.95 -12.01 11.69
N LYS A 66 1.09 -12.75 10.99
CA LYS A 66 1.07 -14.22 11.06
C LYS A 66 2.45 -14.82 10.75
N GLN A 67 3.08 -14.35 9.69
CA GLN A 67 4.41 -14.81 9.27
C GLN A 67 5.45 -14.57 10.36
N TRP A 68 5.60 -13.34 10.87
CA TRP A 68 6.59 -13.01 11.90
C TRP A 68 6.39 -13.80 13.19
N THR A 69 5.14 -13.98 13.62
CA THR A 69 4.86 -14.79 14.80
C THR A 69 5.17 -16.28 14.59
N SER A 70 5.02 -16.79 13.36
CA SER A 70 5.35 -18.19 13.05
C SER A 70 6.84 -18.49 13.04
N THR A 71 7.69 -17.45 12.96
CA THR A 71 9.16 -17.60 12.96
C THR A 71 9.79 -17.38 14.33
N GLY A 72 9.01 -17.49 15.40
CA GLY A 72 9.49 -17.40 16.79
C GLY A 72 9.57 -15.99 17.37
N ILE A 73 9.11 -14.95 16.65
CA ILE A 73 9.04 -13.59 17.21
C ILE A 73 7.77 -13.43 18.06
N PRO A 74 7.89 -13.08 19.36
CA PRO A 74 6.75 -12.78 20.20
C PRO A 74 5.95 -11.58 19.66
N SER A 75 4.63 -11.70 19.61
CA SER A 75 3.74 -10.63 19.13
C SER A 75 3.93 -9.30 19.86
N ARG A 76 4.25 -9.33 21.16
CA ARG A 76 4.53 -8.14 21.98
C ARG A 76 5.77 -7.35 21.54
N GLN A 77 6.67 -7.94 20.77
CA GLN A 77 7.85 -7.27 20.21
C GLN A 77 7.60 -6.73 18.80
N LEU A 78 6.42 -6.93 18.20
CA LEU A 78 6.10 -6.42 16.88
C LEU A 78 5.51 -5.00 16.97
N LEU A 79 6.22 -4.02 16.42
CA LEU A 79 5.72 -2.65 16.23
C LEU A 79 5.22 -2.49 14.79
N LEU A 80 3.91 -2.54 14.60
CA LEU A 80 3.30 -2.40 13.27
C LEU A 80 3.35 -0.93 12.81
N GLY A 81 4.02 -0.68 11.69
CA GLY A 81 4.01 0.63 11.06
C GLY A 81 2.70 0.89 10.30
N ILE A 82 2.14 2.09 10.49
CA ILE A 82 0.95 2.57 9.79
C ILE A 82 1.38 3.71 8.87
N PRO A 83 1.24 3.58 7.54
CA PRO A 83 1.71 4.63 6.64
C PRO A 83 0.75 5.81 6.71
N SER A 84 1.29 7.02 6.86
CA SER A 84 0.57 8.29 6.79
C SER A 84 0.46 8.86 5.36
N TYR A 85 0.71 8.00 4.36
CA TYR A 85 0.74 8.33 2.95
C TYR A 85 0.13 7.22 2.09
N GLY A 86 -0.22 7.60 0.86
CA GLY A 86 -0.77 6.73 -0.17
C GLY A 86 -0.11 6.94 -1.52
N TYR A 87 -0.26 5.97 -2.40
CA TYR A 87 0.14 6.09 -3.81
C TYR A 87 -1.05 6.47 -4.68
N ALA A 88 -0.82 7.46 -5.52
CA ALA A 88 -1.69 7.92 -6.58
C ALA A 88 -1.41 7.13 -7.87
N TYR A 89 -2.44 6.94 -8.68
CA TYR A 89 -2.38 6.25 -9.96
C TYR A 89 -3.16 7.04 -11.01
N THR A 90 -2.63 7.11 -12.23
CA THR A 90 -3.38 7.54 -13.43
C THR A 90 -4.08 6.32 -14.04
N LEU A 91 -5.35 6.13 -13.72
CA LEU A 91 -6.18 5.05 -14.22
C LEU A 91 -6.43 5.16 -15.72
N LEU A 92 -6.59 4.01 -16.38
CA LEU A 92 -6.97 3.95 -17.80
C LEU A 92 -8.46 4.27 -18.03
N SER A 93 -9.27 4.24 -16.96
CA SER A 93 -10.70 4.55 -16.98
C SER A 93 -11.01 5.61 -15.94
N SER A 94 -11.92 6.54 -16.26
CA SER A 94 -12.44 7.53 -15.32
C SER A 94 -13.50 6.96 -14.36
N LYS A 95 -13.91 5.70 -14.55
CA LYS A 95 -14.90 5.02 -13.74
C LYS A 95 -14.29 3.82 -13.03
N ILE A 96 -14.32 3.87 -11.69
CA ILE A 96 -13.99 2.74 -10.83
C ILE A 96 -15.05 1.65 -11.00
N THR A 97 -14.61 0.46 -11.39
CA THR A 97 -15.48 -0.72 -11.53
C THR A 97 -14.97 -1.83 -10.62
N PRO A 98 -15.84 -2.53 -9.85
CA PRO A 98 -15.42 -3.65 -9.02
C PRO A 98 -14.64 -4.70 -9.82
N SER A 99 -13.43 -5.04 -9.38
CA SER A 99 -12.56 -6.03 -10.01
C SER A 99 -12.61 -7.38 -9.28
N HIS A 100 -12.58 -8.49 -10.04
CA HIS A 100 -12.52 -9.86 -9.54
C HIS A 100 -11.12 -10.47 -9.73
N LEU A 101 -10.12 -10.00 -8.99
CA LEU A 101 -8.73 -10.44 -9.20
C LEU A 101 -8.35 -11.75 -8.51
N SER A 102 -8.98 -12.07 -7.38
CA SER A 102 -8.60 -13.26 -6.63
C SER A 102 -9.08 -14.58 -7.22
N GLY A 103 -10.00 -14.52 -8.20
CA GLY A 103 -10.72 -15.69 -8.71
C GLY A 103 -11.75 -16.28 -7.73
N GLN A 104 -11.92 -15.68 -6.54
CA GLN A 104 -12.90 -16.16 -5.56
C GLN A 104 -14.31 -15.64 -5.89
N PRO A 105 -15.35 -16.50 -5.89
CA PRO A 105 -16.72 -16.08 -6.13
C PRO A 105 -17.18 -15.02 -5.13
N GLY A 106 -17.83 -13.97 -5.63
CA GLY A 106 -18.39 -12.89 -4.79
C GLY A 106 -17.36 -11.94 -4.15
N VAL A 107 -16.07 -12.16 -4.34
CA VAL A 107 -15.01 -11.30 -3.81
C VAL A 107 -14.62 -10.26 -4.86
N THR A 108 -14.82 -8.98 -4.52
CA THR A 108 -14.47 -7.84 -5.37
C THR A 108 -13.66 -6.79 -4.63
N SER A 109 -12.98 -5.95 -5.39
CA SER A 109 -12.23 -4.78 -4.90
C SER A 109 -12.50 -3.57 -5.78
N LEU A 110 -12.51 -2.38 -5.18
CA LEU A 110 -12.59 -1.10 -5.86
C LEU A 110 -11.22 -0.45 -6.10
N LEU A 111 -10.18 -0.92 -5.41
CA LEU A 111 -8.84 -0.33 -5.48
C LEU A 111 -7.97 -0.92 -6.59
N PHE A 112 -8.23 -2.17 -6.98
CA PHE A 112 -7.51 -2.75 -8.08
C PHE A 112 -8.07 -2.32 -9.43
N GLN A 113 -7.35 -1.44 -10.12
CA GLN A 113 -7.77 -0.88 -11.41
C GLN A 113 -6.57 -0.86 -12.38
N PRO A 114 -6.80 -1.00 -13.69
CA PRO A 114 -5.76 -0.74 -14.69
C PRO A 114 -5.29 0.72 -14.66
N HIS A 115 -3.98 0.94 -14.73
CA HIS A 115 -3.38 2.28 -14.76
C HIS A 115 -2.30 2.40 -15.84
N ALA A 116 -2.00 3.63 -16.23
CA ALA A 116 -0.88 3.95 -17.09
C ALA A 116 0.45 3.86 -16.32
N ASN A 117 1.54 3.57 -17.04
CA ASN A 117 2.90 3.57 -16.50
C ASN A 117 3.47 5.00 -16.39
N THR A 118 2.66 5.93 -15.90
CA THR A 118 3.02 7.32 -15.68
C THR A 118 2.88 7.62 -14.19
N VAL A 119 3.87 8.29 -13.61
CA VAL A 119 3.80 8.76 -12.23
C VAL A 119 2.87 9.98 -12.18
N PRO A 120 1.73 9.92 -11.47
CA PRO A 120 0.81 11.06 -11.36
C PRO A 120 1.36 12.17 -10.46
N GLU A 121 0.60 13.28 -10.40
CA GLU A 121 0.85 14.36 -9.44
C GLU A 121 1.04 13.80 -8.03
N SER A 122 1.97 14.40 -7.29
CA SER A 122 2.35 14.03 -5.93
C SER A 122 2.08 15.17 -4.97
N GLY A 123 2.04 14.85 -3.68
CA GLY A 123 2.07 15.85 -2.62
C GLY A 123 3.31 16.74 -2.71
N LYS A 124 3.23 17.94 -2.11
CA LYS A 124 4.33 18.92 -2.13
C LYS A 124 5.59 18.40 -1.46
N THR A 125 5.43 17.55 -0.44
CA THR A 125 6.55 16.97 0.31
C THR A 125 7.04 15.64 -0.26
N ALA A 126 6.42 15.12 -1.32
CA ALA A 126 6.84 13.87 -1.94
C ALA A 126 8.12 14.07 -2.76
N GLY A 127 8.89 12.98 -2.91
CA GLY A 127 9.98 12.93 -3.88
C GLY A 127 9.46 13.19 -5.29
N GLN A 128 10.23 13.92 -6.09
CA GLN A 128 9.88 14.22 -7.48
C GLN A 128 10.56 13.23 -8.43
N ALA A 129 9.84 12.85 -9.49
CA ALA A 129 10.38 12.01 -10.54
C ALA A 129 11.33 12.90 -11.37
N GLY A 130 12.62 12.55 -11.39
CA GLY A 130 13.60 13.38 -12.07
C GLY A 130 15.05 12.93 -11.85
N GLY A 131 15.82 12.92 -12.93
CA GLY A 131 17.21 12.48 -12.93
C GLY A 131 17.38 10.97 -12.83
N THR A 132 18.62 10.55 -12.59
CA THR A 132 18.98 9.17 -12.30
C THR A 132 19.43 9.04 -10.85
N ASP A 133 19.16 7.90 -10.23
CA ASP A 133 19.75 7.57 -8.94
C ASP A 133 21.28 7.42 -9.04
N ALA A 134 21.95 7.20 -7.90
CA ALA A 134 23.40 7.01 -7.84
C ALA A 134 23.90 5.79 -8.65
N CYS A 135 23.00 4.91 -9.08
CA CYS A 135 23.28 3.71 -9.87
C CYS A 135 22.94 3.90 -11.36
N GLY A 136 22.52 5.10 -11.78
CA GLY A 136 22.15 5.40 -13.17
C GLY A 136 20.73 4.98 -13.56
N ASN A 137 19.92 4.48 -12.63
CA ASN A 137 18.53 4.12 -12.92
C ASN A 137 17.64 5.37 -12.90
N PRO A 138 16.65 5.49 -13.80
CA PRO A 138 15.69 6.59 -13.76
C PRO A 138 15.01 6.72 -12.39
N ASN A 139 15.05 7.91 -11.81
CA ASN A 139 14.33 8.20 -10.58
C ASN A 139 12.84 8.35 -10.89
N VAL A 140 12.08 7.32 -10.52
CA VAL A 140 10.63 7.24 -10.66
C VAL A 140 9.91 7.58 -9.35
N ALA A 141 10.57 8.28 -8.42
CA ALA A 141 9.97 8.74 -7.17
C ALA A 141 8.80 9.68 -7.46
N GLY A 142 7.69 9.51 -6.75
CA GLY A 142 6.50 10.30 -6.96
C GLY A 142 5.23 9.47 -6.90
N GLY A 143 4.10 10.10 -7.20
CA GLY A 143 2.76 9.58 -6.96
C GLY A 143 2.42 9.47 -5.47
N GLN A 144 3.26 9.95 -4.55
CA GLN A 144 2.98 9.83 -3.12
C GLN A 144 2.20 11.05 -2.61
N TRP A 145 1.19 10.81 -1.77
CA TRP A 145 0.44 11.85 -1.10
C TRP A 145 0.40 11.58 0.39
N LEU A 146 0.85 12.54 1.21
CA LEU A 146 0.55 12.48 2.64
C LEU A 146 -0.96 12.67 2.84
N PHE A 147 -1.55 11.94 3.78
CA PHE A 147 -2.99 12.07 4.04
C PHE A 147 -3.38 13.47 4.52
N LYS A 148 -2.47 14.17 5.19
CA LYS A 148 -2.65 15.58 5.59
C LYS A 148 -2.74 16.49 4.36
N GLU A 149 -1.89 16.29 3.37
CA GLU A 149 -1.87 17.09 2.14
C GLU A 149 -3.15 16.92 1.33
N LEU A 150 -3.80 15.75 1.38
CA LEU A 150 -5.11 15.54 0.76
C LEU A 150 -6.17 16.48 1.36
N SER A 151 -6.12 16.74 2.68
CA SER A 151 -7.01 17.71 3.32
C SER A 151 -6.59 19.15 3.04
N GLU A 152 -5.30 19.46 3.17
CA GLU A 152 -4.76 20.82 2.98
C GLU A 152 -4.92 21.33 1.55
N THR A 153 -4.92 20.44 0.55
CA THR A 153 -5.15 20.77 -0.85
C THR A 153 -6.62 20.65 -1.28
N GLY A 154 -7.54 20.49 -0.32
CA GLY A 154 -8.98 20.48 -0.59
C GLY A 154 -9.44 19.28 -1.41
N LYS A 155 -8.71 18.15 -1.39
CA LYS A 155 -9.16 16.87 -1.98
C LYS A 155 -10.07 16.12 -1.01
N LEU A 156 -9.81 16.25 0.30
CA LEU A 156 -10.63 15.72 1.38
C LEU A 156 -11.01 16.82 2.37
N SER A 157 -12.09 16.62 3.13
CA SER A 157 -12.41 17.42 4.31
C SER A 157 -11.32 17.33 5.39
N ASN A 158 -11.28 18.27 6.34
CA ASN A 158 -10.31 18.26 7.44
C ASN A 158 -10.35 16.97 8.29
N ASN A 159 -11.54 16.39 8.45
CA ASN A 159 -11.71 15.09 9.12
C ASN A 159 -11.53 13.88 8.18
N GLN A 160 -11.17 14.10 6.92
CA GLN A 160 -10.90 13.10 5.88
C GLN A 160 -12.06 12.15 5.57
N GLN A 161 -13.28 12.52 5.97
CA GLN A 161 -14.46 11.67 5.80
C GLN A 161 -15.20 11.92 4.48
N LYS A 162 -15.07 13.12 3.90
CA LYS A 162 -15.75 13.52 2.67
C LYS A 162 -14.72 13.95 1.63
N GLY A 163 -14.94 13.60 0.37
CA GLY A 163 -14.20 14.18 -0.73
C GLY A 163 -14.72 15.58 -1.09
N LEU A 164 -13.81 16.46 -1.48
CA LEU A 164 -14.08 17.86 -1.84
C LEU A 164 -13.62 18.12 -3.28
N ASN A 165 -14.10 19.20 -3.91
CA ASN A 165 -13.66 19.61 -5.25
C ASN A 165 -13.75 18.50 -6.32
N GLY A 166 -14.84 17.73 -6.30
CA GLY A 166 -15.06 16.61 -7.23
C GLY A 166 -14.39 15.29 -6.82
N TYR A 167 -13.49 15.29 -5.84
CA TYR A 167 -12.96 14.05 -5.28
C TYR A 167 -14.03 13.30 -4.50
N ARG A 168 -13.98 11.98 -4.59
CA ARG A 168 -14.84 11.04 -3.86
C ARG A 168 -14.00 10.12 -3.01
N ARG A 169 -14.39 9.96 -1.75
CA ARG A 169 -13.83 8.93 -0.87
C ARG A 169 -14.47 7.58 -1.21
N ILE A 170 -13.66 6.56 -1.34
CA ILE A 170 -14.09 5.16 -1.49
C ILE A 170 -13.53 4.34 -0.33
N TYR A 171 -14.18 3.22 -0.05
CA TYR A 171 -13.69 2.27 0.93
C TYR A 171 -13.83 0.86 0.34
N ASP A 172 -12.73 0.13 0.37
CA ASP A 172 -12.65 -1.23 -0.14
C ASP A 172 -12.88 -2.21 0.99
N ASN A 173 -14.06 -2.83 0.98
CA ASN A 173 -14.47 -3.76 2.04
C ASN A 173 -13.64 -5.03 2.08
N CYS A 174 -13.03 -5.44 0.97
CA CYS A 174 -12.26 -6.66 0.93
C CYS A 174 -10.87 -6.49 1.55
N THR A 175 -10.16 -5.43 1.16
CA THR A 175 -8.81 -5.12 1.65
C THR A 175 -8.83 -4.32 2.96
N HIS A 176 -10.00 -3.82 3.36
CA HIS A 176 -10.21 -2.88 4.46
C HIS A 176 -9.35 -1.61 4.34
N THR A 177 -9.25 -1.08 3.12
CA THR A 177 -8.43 0.09 2.82
C THR A 177 -9.30 1.21 2.26
N ALA A 178 -9.00 2.46 2.65
CA ALA A 178 -9.67 3.63 2.10
C ALA A 178 -9.03 4.05 0.77
N GLY A 179 -9.73 4.88 0.01
CA GLY A 179 -9.16 5.50 -1.18
C GLY A 179 -9.83 6.83 -1.48
N VAL A 180 -9.19 7.61 -2.34
CA VAL A 180 -9.72 8.87 -2.85
C VAL A 180 -9.61 8.85 -4.37
N THR A 181 -10.68 9.21 -5.08
CA THR A 181 -10.69 9.19 -6.54
C THR A 181 -11.36 10.43 -7.13
N ILE A 182 -10.85 10.91 -8.26
CA ILE A 182 -11.47 11.91 -9.11
C ILE A 182 -11.12 11.56 -10.56
N ASN A 183 -12.08 11.61 -11.49
CA ASN A 183 -11.83 11.30 -12.91
C ASN A 183 -10.99 10.01 -13.06
N ASN A 184 -9.82 10.11 -13.70
CA ASN A 184 -8.86 9.02 -13.90
C ASN A 184 -7.78 8.94 -12.80
N THR A 185 -7.94 9.59 -11.66
CA THR A 185 -6.97 9.54 -10.55
C THR A 185 -7.53 8.72 -9.39
N LEU A 186 -6.70 7.85 -8.82
CA LEU A 186 -6.99 7.09 -7.61
C LEU A 186 -5.81 7.17 -6.66
N VAL A 187 -6.05 7.47 -5.38
CA VAL A 187 -5.07 7.42 -4.30
C VAL A 187 -5.49 6.35 -3.30
N GLY A 188 -4.70 5.30 -3.13
CA GLY A 188 -4.93 4.27 -2.10
C GLY A 188 -4.45 4.76 -0.73
N SER A 189 -5.32 4.76 0.29
CA SER A 189 -5.07 5.39 1.61
C SER A 189 -5.48 4.48 2.79
N ASN A 190 -4.82 4.63 3.95
CA ASN A 190 -5.16 3.89 5.18
C ASN A 190 -5.91 4.75 6.20
N ASN A 191 -6.63 5.78 5.73
CA ASN A 191 -7.40 6.66 6.60
C ASN A 191 -8.52 5.93 7.35
N LYS A 192 -8.84 6.46 8.54
CA LYS A 192 -9.77 5.92 9.53
C LYS A 192 -11.04 5.33 8.87
N LYS A 193 -11.32 4.06 9.17
CA LYS A 193 -12.61 3.42 8.87
C LYS A 193 -13.68 4.07 9.75
N ARG A 194 -14.87 4.32 9.20
CA ARG A 194 -16.05 4.69 10.00
C ARG A 194 -16.58 3.45 10.69
#